data_AF-A0A534PCL2-F1
#
_entry.id   AF-A0A534PCL2-F1
#
_cell.length_a   1.000
_cell.length_b   1.000
_cell.length_c   1.000
_cell.angle_alpha   90.00
_cell.angle_beta   90.00
_cell.angle_gamma   90.00
#
_symmetry.space_group_name_H-M   'P 1'
#
loop_
_entity.id
_entity.type
_entity.pdbx_description
1 polymer ?
#
loop_
_entity_poly.entity_id
_entity_poly.type
_entity_poly.pdbx_seq_one_letter_code
_entity_poly.pdbx_strand_id
1 'polypeptide(L)'
;DRVAHARSRGAVFGAGLWTAGASICVFATFALFQGRFYQPETLAAAAGALVSGALLTPLVVLVASRLLQPLFGYVTGVRLLELASFNHPLLKDLIVQAPGTYHHGIVCGALVEAAAREIGANPLLARVGAYYHDIGKGKNPVFFGENRRGENRHDALAPAVSAKIIRRHVEDGVEVARKGGLPRPIIDFIEQHHGTRLIGYFFHKAREEAQKRGEPPPDEAEYRYPGPKPQSRELALVMIGDMVVATARSVDEPSLPRLSRLVAHAIQQIATDGQLDECDITLRDLAAIERSFASTLLDLSGARPEPPSEDRLPLRVLTPEPQAKLAGK
;
A
#
# COMPACT_ATOMS: atom_id res chain seq x y z
N ASP A 1 16.74 -2.66 -13.13
CA ASP A 1 16.11 -1.72 -12.16
C ASP A 1 15.24 -0.59 -12.72
N ARG A 2 15.63 0.16 -13.77
CA ARG A 2 14.81 1.33 -14.22
C ARG A 2 13.44 0.99 -14.82
N VAL A 3 13.28 -0.18 -15.44
CA VAL A 3 11.99 -0.61 -16.03
C VAL A 3 10.96 -1.00 -14.97
N ALA A 4 11.39 -1.60 -13.85
CA ALA A 4 10.54 -1.87 -12.69
C ALA A 4 10.02 -0.58 -12.04
N HIS A 5 10.78 0.52 -12.17
CA HIS A 5 10.47 1.85 -11.64
C HIS A 5 9.77 2.78 -12.64
N ALA A 6 9.37 2.31 -13.82
CA ALA A 6 8.64 3.14 -14.77
C ALA A 6 7.26 3.49 -14.20
N ARG A 7 7.13 4.74 -13.70
CA ARG A 7 5.96 5.27 -12.98
C ARG A 7 4.77 5.63 -13.89
N SER A 8 4.87 5.45 -15.20
CA SER A 8 3.77 5.66 -16.14
C SER A 8 4.06 5.04 -17.51
N ARG A 9 3.02 4.77 -18.30
CA ARG A 9 3.16 4.33 -19.72
C ARG A 9 3.94 5.38 -20.54
N GLY A 10 3.73 6.67 -20.24
CA GLY A 10 4.44 7.78 -20.89
C GLY A 10 5.95 7.77 -20.66
N ALA A 11 6.43 7.28 -19.51
CA ALA A 11 7.87 7.16 -19.26
C ALA A 11 8.55 6.16 -20.22
N VAL A 12 7.85 5.09 -20.62
CA VAL A 12 8.38 4.10 -21.58
C VAL A 12 8.51 4.72 -22.98
N PHE A 13 7.51 5.49 -23.42
CA PHE A 13 7.59 6.23 -24.69
C PHE A 13 8.64 7.35 -24.64
N GLY A 14 8.79 8.03 -23.50
CA GLY A 14 9.87 9.00 -23.28
C GLY A 14 11.26 8.38 -23.39
N ALA A 15 11.47 7.18 -22.83
CA ALA A 15 12.71 6.42 -23.01
C ALA A 15 12.90 5.99 -24.48
N GLY A 16 11.82 5.65 -25.17
CA GLY A 16 11.82 5.38 -26.61
C GLY A 16 12.32 6.57 -27.43
N LEU A 17 11.85 7.78 -27.13
CA LEU A 17 12.32 9.02 -27.78
C LEU A 17 13.83 9.26 -27.58
N TRP A 18 14.34 9.05 -26.36
CA TRP A 18 15.78 9.12 -26.10
C TRP A 18 16.56 8.07 -26.90
N THR A 19 16.03 6.86 -27.00
CA THR A 19 16.64 5.76 -27.78
C THR A 19 16.65 6.08 -29.28
N ALA A 20 15.56 6.64 -29.80
CA ALA A 20 15.48 7.15 -31.17
C ALA A 20 16.52 8.24 -31.42
N GLY A 21 16.59 9.25 -30.55
CA GLY A 21 17.58 10.33 -30.66
C GLY A 21 19.02 9.83 -30.69
N ALA A 22 19.37 8.94 -29.76
CA ALA A 22 20.69 8.31 -29.73
C ALA A 22 20.99 7.52 -31.01
N SER A 23 20.01 6.75 -31.50
CA SER A 23 20.16 5.97 -32.74
C SER A 23 20.35 6.86 -33.96
N ILE A 24 19.60 7.96 -34.06
CA ILE A 24 19.76 8.96 -35.13
C ILE A 24 21.16 9.56 -35.08
N CYS A 25 21.67 9.94 -33.91
CA CYS A 25 23.03 10.46 -33.76
C CYS A 25 24.09 9.46 -34.24
N VAL A 26 23.93 8.18 -33.90
CA VAL A 26 24.82 7.11 -34.36
C VAL A 26 24.78 6.97 -35.88
N PHE A 27 23.60 6.87 -36.48
CA PHE A 27 23.46 6.77 -37.94
C PHE A 27 24.00 8.00 -38.68
N ALA A 28 23.71 9.20 -38.17
CA ALA A 28 24.22 10.45 -38.71
C ALA A 28 25.75 10.50 -38.69
N THR A 29 26.37 10.06 -37.59
CA THR A 29 27.83 10.00 -37.45
C THR A 29 28.44 9.04 -38.47
N PHE A 30 27.82 7.86 -38.65
CA PHE A 30 28.29 6.87 -39.62
C PHE A 30 28.14 7.38 -41.07
N ALA A 31 27.03 8.06 -41.38
CA ALA A 31 26.79 8.66 -42.69
C ALA A 31 27.77 9.80 -43.00
N LEU A 32 28.15 10.61 -42.00
CA LEU A 32 29.21 11.62 -42.13
C LEU A 32 30.55 10.97 -42.46
N PHE A 33 30.94 9.92 -41.72
CA PHE A 33 32.20 9.23 -41.94
C PHE A 33 32.33 8.61 -43.34
N GLN A 34 31.22 8.13 -43.90
CA GLN A 34 31.17 7.58 -45.26
C GLN A 34 30.98 8.64 -46.36
N GLY A 35 30.83 9.92 -46.01
CA GLY A 35 30.55 11.00 -46.97
C GLY A 35 29.15 10.93 -47.60
N ARG A 36 28.21 10.19 -46.99
CA ARG A 36 26.84 9.95 -47.50
C ARG A 36 25.76 10.74 -46.75
N PHE A 37 26.15 11.78 -46.03
CA PHE A 37 25.27 12.48 -45.10
C PHE A 37 23.99 13.04 -45.75
N TYR A 38 24.10 13.61 -46.95
CA TYR A 38 22.99 14.23 -47.67
C TYR A 38 22.21 13.26 -48.58
N GLN A 39 22.44 11.95 -48.45
CA GLN A 39 21.76 10.97 -49.28
C GLN A 39 20.35 10.63 -48.74
N PRO A 40 19.36 10.35 -49.61
CA PRO A 40 18.00 9.96 -49.21
C PRO A 40 17.97 8.76 -48.24
N GLU A 41 18.92 7.85 -48.38
CA GLU A 41 19.10 6.67 -47.52
C GLU A 41 19.38 7.06 -46.07
N THR A 42 20.13 8.14 -45.84
CA THR A 42 20.44 8.67 -44.49
C THR A 42 19.20 9.27 -43.83
N LEU A 43 18.39 9.99 -44.61
CA LEU A 43 17.09 10.50 -44.18
C LEU A 43 16.11 9.37 -43.85
N ALA A 44 16.04 8.35 -44.71
CA ALA A 44 15.22 7.17 -44.48
C ALA A 44 15.67 6.38 -43.23
N ALA A 45 16.97 6.23 -43.02
CA ALA A 45 17.53 5.58 -41.83
C ALA A 45 17.21 6.37 -40.56
N ALA A 46 17.32 7.71 -40.58
CA ALA A 46 16.95 8.55 -39.45
C ALA A 46 15.46 8.48 -39.13
N ALA A 47 14.59 8.50 -40.15
CA ALA A 47 13.15 8.32 -39.99
C ALA A 47 12.81 6.92 -39.45
N GLY A 48 13.47 5.88 -39.96
CA GLY A 48 13.34 4.51 -39.47
C GLY A 48 13.80 4.37 -38.01
N ALA A 49 14.90 5.01 -37.63
CA ALA A 49 15.39 5.05 -36.25
C ALA A 49 14.40 5.78 -35.32
N LEU A 50 13.76 6.85 -35.80
CA LEU A 50 12.71 7.55 -35.06
C LEU A 50 11.50 6.63 -34.82
N VAL A 51 10.96 6.01 -35.87
CA VAL A 51 9.79 5.12 -35.76
C VAL A 51 10.10 3.90 -34.89
N SER A 52 11.24 3.27 -35.12
CA SER A 52 11.64 2.07 -34.36
C SER A 52 11.94 2.37 -32.90
N GLY A 53 12.65 3.46 -32.60
CA GLY A 53 13.00 3.84 -31.23
C GLY A 53 11.82 4.43 -30.46
N ALA A 54 11.07 5.37 -31.05
CA ALA A 54 10.02 6.10 -30.35
C ALA A 54 8.69 5.33 -30.26
N LEU A 55 8.42 4.42 -31.20
CA LEU A 55 7.14 3.70 -31.27
C LEU A 55 7.29 2.18 -31.12
N LEU A 56 8.05 1.53 -32.01
CA LEU A 56 8.11 0.06 -32.05
C LEU A 56 8.77 -0.52 -30.79
N THR A 57 9.88 0.06 -30.35
CA THR A 57 10.63 -0.44 -29.18
C THR A 57 9.79 -0.36 -27.90
N PRO A 58 9.16 0.78 -27.52
CA PRO A 58 8.22 0.84 -26.41
C PRO A 58 7.10 -0.18 -26.51
N LEU A 59 6.52 -0.38 -27.70
CA LEU A 59 5.43 -1.35 -27.90
C LEU A 59 5.91 -2.77 -27.62
N VAL A 60 7.05 -3.16 -28.20
CA VAL A 60 7.69 -4.46 -27.97
C VAL A 60 8.00 -4.66 -26.50
N VAL A 61 8.58 -3.65 -25.82
CA VAL A 61 8.88 -3.72 -24.39
C VAL A 61 7.62 -3.90 -23.55
N LEU A 62 6.54 -3.18 -23.85
CA LEU A 62 5.27 -3.31 -23.13
C LEU A 62 4.68 -4.71 -23.30
N VAL A 63 4.66 -5.25 -24.52
CA VAL A 63 4.15 -6.60 -24.81
C VAL A 63 5.04 -7.67 -24.17
N ALA A 64 6.35 -7.62 -24.41
CA ALA A 64 7.31 -8.55 -23.85
C ALA A 64 7.28 -8.54 -22.32
N SER A 65 7.16 -7.36 -21.69
CA SER A 65 7.07 -7.28 -20.23
C SER A 65 5.86 -8.03 -19.66
N ARG A 66 4.73 -8.09 -20.38
CA ARG A 66 3.55 -8.85 -19.96
C ARG A 66 3.75 -10.34 -20.09
N LEU A 67 4.41 -10.77 -21.16
CA LEU A 67 4.67 -12.19 -21.41
C LEU A 67 5.75 -12.76 -20.49
N LEU A 68 6.73 -11.94 -20.10
CA LEU A 68 7.85 -12.34 -19.24
C LEU A 68 7.53 -12.25 -17.74
N GLN A 69 6.52 -11.49 -17.32
CA GLN A 69 6.15 -11.34 -15.90
C GLN A 69 5.92 -12.68 -15.19
N PRO A 70 5.16 -13.65 -15.73
CA PRO A 70 4.97 -14.94 -15.09
C PRO A 70 6.27 -15.75 -14.93
N LEU A 71 7.26 -15.54 -15.81
CA LEU A 71 8.53 -16.28 -15.79
C LEU A 71 9.49 -15.77 -14.69
N PHE A 72 9.45 -14.48 -14.38
CA PHE A 72 10.38 -13.86 -13.43
C PHE A 72 9.72 -13.42 -12.11
N GLY A 73 8.41 -13.61 -11.96
CA GLY A 73 7.70 -13.37 -10.70
C GLY A 73 7.59 -11.91 -10.25
N TYR A 74 8.06 -10.94 -11.03
CA TYR A 74 7.93 -9.51 -10.70
C TYR A 74 6.65 -8.89 -11.29
N VAL A 75 6.22 -7.77 -10.72
CA VAL A 75 5.11 -6.95 -11.25
C VAL A 75 5.63 -5.58 -11.65
N THR A 76 5.25 -5.09 -12.84
CA THR A 76 5.72 -3.78 -13.33
C THR A 76 4.93 -2.62 -12.71
N GLY A 77 5.55 -1.45 -12.62
CA GLY A 77 4.87 -0.23 -12.16
C GLY A 77 3.60 0.10 -12.95
N VAL A 78 3.61 -0.10 -14.28
CA VAL A 78 2.41 0.06 -15.13
C VAL A 78 1.28 -0.88 -14.70
N ARG A 79 1.59 -2.16 -14.43
CA ARG A 79 0.58 -3.11 -13.97
C ARG A 79 0.07 -2.74 -12.58
N LEU A 80 0.94 -2.29 -11.68
CA LEU A 80 0.52 -1.82 -10.36
C LEU A 80 -0.42 -0.61 -10.44
N LEU A 81 -0.19 0.33 -11.36
CA LEU A 81 -1.10 1.47 -11.57
C LEU A 81 -2.47 1.04 -12.11
N GLU A 82 -2.52 0.03 -12.96
CA GLU A 82 -3.80 -0.55 -13.39
C GLU A 82 -4.56 -1.18 -12.22
N LEU A 83 -3.85 -1.92 -11.37
CA LEU A 83 -4.41 -2.54 -10.18
C LEU A 83 -4.80 -1.53 -9.10
N ALA A 84 -4.12 -0.37 -9.05
CA ALA A 84 -4.47 0.75 -8.18
C ALA A 84 -5.75 1.47 -8.61
N SER A 85 -6.25 1.21 -9.82
CA SER A 85 -7.47 1.86 -10.31
C SER A 85 -8.69 1.34 -9.59
N PHE A 86 -9.49 2.24 -9.00
CA PHE A 86 -10.80 1.89 -8.42
C PHE A 86 -11.83 1.44 -9.47
N ASN A 87 -11.47 1.47 -10.76
CA ASN A 87 -12.25 0.84 -11.82
C ASN A 87 -11.97 -0.66 -11.98
N HIS A 88 -10.97 -1.21 -11.28
CA HIS A 88 -10.69 -2.63 -11.31
C HIS A 88 -11.88 -3.43 -10.74
N PRO A 89 -12.36 -4.48 -11.44
CA PRO A 89 -13.58 -5.21 -11.06
C PRO A 89 -13.57 -5.71 -9.61
N LEU A 90 -12.46 -6.30 -9.15
CA LEU A 90 -12.35 -6.80 -7.78
C LEU A 90 -12.50 -5.70 -6.71
N LEU A 91 -11.97 -4.50 -6.95
CA LEU A 91 -12.13 -3.39 -5.99
C LEU A 91 -13.55 -2.84 -6.03
N LYS A 92 -14.19 -2.78 -7.21
CA LYS A 92 -15.60 -2.41 -7.33
C LYS A 92 -16.51 -3.38 -6.58
N ASP A 93 -16.29 -4.67 -6.74
CA ASP A 93 -17.04 -5.70 -6.03
C ASP A 93 -16.85 -5.57 -4.52
N LEU A 94 -15.62 -5.33 -4.06
CA LEU A 94 -15.32 -5.12 -2.64
C LEU A 94 -16.01 -3.87 -2.07
N ILE A 95 -16.05 -2.76 -2.82
CA ILE A 95 -16.77 -1.54 -2.42
C ILE A 95 -18.24 -1.83 -2.14
N VAL A 96 -18.88 -2.64 -3.00
CA VAL A 96 -20.31 -2.95 -2.89
C VAL A 96 -20.56 -3.97 -1.78
N GLN A 97 -19.74 -5.02 -1.68
CA GLN A 97 -19.95 -6.13 -0.76
C GLN A 97 -19.48 -5.81 0.67
N ALA A 98 -18.32 -5.17 0.80
CA ALA A 98 -17.62 -4.92 2.06
C ALA A 98 -17.01 -3.49 2.11
N PRO A 99 -17.86 -2.44 2.13
CA PRO A 99 -17.40 -1.05 2.06
C PRO A 99 -16.45 -0.64 3.19
N GLY A 100 -16.62 -1.20 4.39
CA GLY A 100 -15.76 -0.94 5.53
C GLY A 100 -14.37 -1.54 5.38
N THR A 101 -14.28 -2.75 4.82
CA THR A 101 -13.01 -3.39 4.43
C THR A 101 -12.34 -2.64 3.28
N TYR A 102 -13.11 -2.18 2.29
CA TYR A 102 -12.55 -1.33 1.24
C TYR A 102 -11.92 -0.06 1.83
N HIS A 103 -12.66 0.67 2.69
CA HIS A 103 -12.14 1.88 3.33
C HIS A 103 -10.90 1.60 4.19
N HIS A 104 -10.89 0.48 4.93
CA HIS A 104 -9.72 -0.01 5.66
C HIS A 104 -8.49 -0.13 4.77
N GLY A 105 -8.63 -0.82 3.63
CA GLY A 105 -7.54 -1.01 2.66
C GLY A 105 -7.00 0.31 2.09
N ILE A 106 -7.86 1.31 1.87
CA ILE A 106 -7.43 2.63 1.39
C ILE A 106 -6.61 3.38 2.45
N VAL A 107 -7.06 3.39 3.71
CA VAL A 107 -6.36 4.03 4.83
C VAL A 107 -5.02 3.34 5.07
N CYS A 108 -5.02 2.00 5.11
CA CYS A 108 -3.79 1.20 5.23
C CYS A 108 -2.84 1.48 4.05
N GLY A 109 -3.37 1.56 2.82
CA GLY A 109 -2.60 1.87 1.62
C GLY A 109 -1.88 3.23 1.68
N ALA A 110 -2.54 4.27 2.19
CA ALA A 110 -1.91 5.57 2.38
C ALA A 110 -0.78 5.51 3.41
N LEU A 111 -1.02 4.80 4.52
CA LEU A 111 -0.08 4.62 5.62
C LEU A 111 1.20 3.92 5.17
N VAL A 112 1.05 2.77 4.50
CA VAL A 112 2.19 1.96 4.03
C VAL A 112 2.91 2.59 2.85
N GLU A 113 2.21 3.37 2.00
CA GLU A 113 2.85 4.10 0.90
C GLU A 113 3.84 5.13 1.45
N ALA A 114 3.44 5.90 2.47
CA ALA A 114 4.29 6.92 3.09
C ALA A 114 5.55 6.29 3.72
N ALA A 115 5.38 5.26 4.55
CA ALA A 115 6.51 4.61 5.20
C ALA A 115 7.43 3.88 4.21
N ALA A 116 6.88 3.25 3.16
CA ALA A 116 7.69 2.61 2.13
C ALA A 116 8.63 3.59 1.42
N ARG A 117 8.21 4.85 1.22
CA ARG A 117 9.07 5.90 0.67
C ARG A 117 10.22 6.24 1.62
N GLU A 118 9.95 6.32 2.91
CA GLU A 118 10.95 6.66 3.93
C GLU A 118 12.03 5.59 4.08
N ILE A 119 11.66 4.31 4.01
CA ILE A 119 12.60 3.19 4.18
C ILE A 119 13.24 2.70 2.86
N GLY A 120 12.90 3.33 1.73
CA GLY A 120 13.38 2.92 0.41
C GLY A 120 12.87 1.54 -0.04
N ALA A 121 11.66 1.16 0.39
CA ALA A 121 10.91 0.02 -0.15
C ALA A 121 10.12 0.46 -1.41
N ASN A 122 9.36 -0.45 -2.03
CA ASN A 122 8.51 -0.11 -3.17
C ASN A 122 7.15 0.44 -2.72
N PRO A 123 6.93 1.78 -2.77
CA PRO A 123 5.71 2.39 -2.22
C PRO A 123 4.45 2.06 -3.01
N LEU A 124 4.57 1.93 -4.33
CA LEU A 124 3.43 1.59 -5.17
C LEU A 124 3.00 0.13 -4.94
N LEU A 125 3.96 -0.78 -4.76
CA LEU A 125 3.66 -2.17 -4.44
C LEU A 125 2.99 -2.29 -3.06
N ALA A 126 3.54 -1.67 -2.02
CA ALA A 126 2.96 -1.69 -0.68
C ALA A 126 1.51 -1.15 -0.68
N ARG A 127 1.28 -0.01 -1.35
CA ARG A 127 -0.06 0.58 -1.46
C ARG A 127 -1.05 -0.35 -2.15
N VAL A 128 -0.67 -0.88 -3.32
CA VAL A 128 -1.56 -1.76 -4.08
C VAL A 128 -1.79 -3.05 -3.30
N GLY A 129 -0.76 -3.62 -2.67
CA GLY A 129 -0.89 -4.77 -1.79
C GLY A 129 -1.93 -4.54 -0.67
N ALA A 130 -1.87 -3.38 -0.01
CA ALA A 130 -2.84 -2.99 1.01
C ALA A 130 -4.28 -2.84 0.47
N TYR A 131 -4.48 -2.46 -0.80
CA TYR A 131 -5.83 -2.41 -1.37
C TYR A 131 -6.48 -3.79 -1.49
N TYR A 132 -5.66 -4.84 -1.69
CA TYR A 132 -6.16 -6.18 -1.97
C TYR A 132 -6.01 -7.16 -0.79
N HIS A 133 -5.20 -6.87 0.23
CA HIS A 133 -4.85 -7.84 1.30
C HIS A 133 -6.07 -8.54 1.93
N ASP A 134 -7.17 -7.80 2.04
CA ASP A 134 -8.39 -8.21 2.74
C ASP A 134 -9.55 -8.60 1.81
N ILE A 135 -9.34 -8.74 0.49
CA ILE A 135 -10.44 -8.93 -0.47
C ILE A 135 -11.31 -10.17 -0.18
N GLY A 136 -10.77 -11.17 0.51
CA GLY A 136 -11.51 -12.37 0.90
C GLY A 136 -12.64 -12.10 1.88
N LYS A 137 -12.56 -11.03 2.67
CA LYS A 137 -13.65 -10.59 3.57
C LYS A 137 -14.94 -10.29 2.81
N GLY A 138 -14.83 -9.93 1.51
CA GLY A 138 -15.97 -9.70 0.62
C GLY A 138 -16.92 -10.89 0.50
N LYS A 139 -16.44 -12.13 0.68
CA LYS A 139 -17.32 -13.32 0.67
C LYS A 139 -18.26 -13.40 1.87
N ASN A 140 -17.84 -12.91 3.04
CA ASN A 140 -18.56 -13.05 4.30
C ASN A 140 -18.47 -11.76 5.16
N PRO A 141 -18.90 -10.59 4.64
CA PRO A 141 -18.58 -9.29 5.23
C PRO A 141 -19.16 -9.11 6.63
N VAL A 142 -20.31 -9.71 6.93
CA VAL A 142 -21.03 -9.57 8.21
C VAL A 142 -20.27 -10.10 9.43
N PHE A 143 -19.22 -10.89 9.24
CA PHE A 143 -18.35 -11.39 10.31
C PHE A 143 -17.17 -10.44 10.63
N PHE A 144 -16.95 -9.41 9.83
CA PHE A 144 -15.84 -8.49 10.02
C PHE A 144 -16.34 -7.18 10.61
N GLY A 145 -15.74 -6.76 11.73
CA GLY A 145 -16.24 -5.65 12.56
C GLY A 145 -16.37 -4.33 11.82
N GLU A 146 -15.53 -4.09 10.81
CA GLU A 146 -15.54 -2.90 9.97
C GLU A 146 -16.74 -2.84 9.00
N ASN A 147 -17.36 -3.97 8.65
CA ASN A 147 -18.53 -4.02 7.77
C ASN A 147 -19.84 -4.29 8.52
N ARG A 148 -19.75 -4.56 9.83
CA ARG A 148 -20.89 -4.97 10.63
C ARG A 148 -21.96 -3.87 10.66
N ARG A 149 -23.19 -4.26 10.37
CA ARG A 149 -24.40 -3.45 10.58
C ARG A 149 -25.31 -4.21 11.55
N GLY A 150 -25.34 -3.79 12.81
CA GLY A 150 -26.13 -4.44 13.87
C GLY A 150 -25.31 -5.38 14.77
N GLU A 151 -25.97 -6.43 15.28
CA GLU A 151 -25.42 -7.35 16.27
C GLU A 151 -24.18 -8.13 15.78
N ASN A 152 -23.32 -8.51 16.72
CA ASN A 152 -22.11 -9.26 16.43
C ASN A 152 -22.43 -10.75 16.22
N ARG A 153 -22.33 -11.21 14.97
CA ARG A 153 -22.60 -12.61 14.59
C ARG A 153 -21.72 -13.62 15.34
N HIS A 154 -20.56 -13.21 15.83
CA HIS A 154 -19.66 -14.05 16.60
C HIS A 154 -20.17 -14.38 18.01
N ASP A 155 -21.13 -13.62 18.54
CA ASP A 155 -21.65 -13.84 19.90
C ASP A 155 -22.44 -15.14 20.01
N ALA A 156 -23.07 -15.56 18.90
CA ALA A 156 -23.82 -16.82 18.79
C ALA A 156 -22.95 -18.03 18.40
N LEU A 157 -21.63 -17.84 18.24
CA LEU A 157 -20.72 -18.89 17.76
C LEU A 157 -19.70 -19.29 18.81
N ALA A 158 -19.33 -20.58 18.81
CA ALA A 158 -18.19 -21.05 19.57
C ALA A 158 -16.91 -20.33 19.09
N PRO A 159 -15.94 -20.03 20.00
CA PRO A 159 -14.73 -19.31 19.63
C PRO A 159 -13.92 -19.99 18.52
N ALA A 160 -13.83 -21.32 18.50
CA ALA A 160 -13.15 -22.08 17.44
C ALA A 160 -13.80 -21.87 16.06
N VAL A 161 -15.14 -21.82 16.00
CA VAL A 161 -15.87 -21.55 14.75
C VAL A 161 -15.59 -20.13 14.26
N SER A 162 -15.61 -19.17 15.18
CA SER A 162 -15.28 -17.77 14.87
C SER A 162 -13.86 -17.62 14.36
N ALA A 163 -12.87 -18.23 15.03
CA ALA A 163 -11.48 -18.23 14.58
C ALA A 163 -11.33 -18.84 13.18
N LYS A 164 -12.04 -19.93 12.88
CA LYS A 164 -12.04 -20.55 11.54
C LYS A 164 -12.61 -19.61 10.48
N ILE A 165 -13.72 -18.91 10.76
CA ILE A 165 -14.31 -17.93 9.83
C ILE A 165 -13.35 -16.78 9.58
N ILE A 166 -12.75 -16.22 10.65
CA ILE A 166 -11.76 -15.16 10.52
C ILE A 166 -10.57 -15.64 9.71
N ARG A 167 -9.96 -16.79 10.05
CA ARG A 167 -8.82 -17.34 9.28
C ARG A 167 -9.12 -17.54 7.80
N ARG A 168 -10.35 -17.96 7.47
CA ARG A 168 -10.75 -18.34 6.11
C ARG A 168 -10.68 -17.18 5.10
N HIS A 169 -10.74 -15.92 5.55
CA HIS A 169 -10.65 -14.79 4.61
C HIS A 169 -9.35 -14.78 3.80
N VAL A 170 -8.26 -15.33 4.33
CA VAL A 170 -6.99 -15.45 3.62
C VAL A 170 -7.14 -16.41 2.42
N GLU A 171 -7.62 -17.63 2.68
CA GLU A 171 -7.83 -18.65 1.64
C GLU A 171 -8.85 -18.19 0.60
N ASP A 172 -9.96 -17.59 1.06
CA ASP A 172 -10.99 -17.02 0.19
C ASP A 172 -10.46 -15.87 -0.66
N GLY A 173 -9.60 -15.03 -0.08
CA GLY A 173 -8.95 -13.92 -0.77
C GLY A 173 -7.99 -14.40 -1.85
N VAL A 174 -7.17 -15.43 -1.57
CA VAL A 174 -6.27 -16.05 -2.55
C VAL A 174 -7.06 -16.65 -3.71
N GLU A 175 -8.19 -17.31 -3.43
CA GLU A 175 -9.07 -17.86 -4.47
C GLU A 175 -9.65 -16.76 -5.36
N VAL A 176 -10.19 -15.69 -4.76
CA VAL A 176 -10.75 -14.54 -5.49
C VAL A 176 -9.66 -13.84 -6.32
N ALA A 177 -8.47 -13.65 -5.76
CA ALA A 177 -7.34 -13.03 -6.44
C ALA A 177 -6.89 -13.83 -7.67
N ARG A 178 -6.77 -15.16 -7.54
CA ARG A 178 -6.41 -16.05 -8.64
C ARG A 178 -7.46 -16.03 -9.75
N LYS A 179 -8.75 -16.13 -9.39
CA LYS A 179 -9.86 -16.04 -10.35
C LYS A 179 -9.91 -14.68 -11.06
N GLY A 180 -9.58 -13.60 -10.36
CA GLY A 180 -9.50 -12.26 -10.92
C GLY A 180 -8.19 -11.92 -11.62
N GLY A 181 -7.26 -12.87 -11.79
CA GLY A 181 -6.02 -12.66 -12.53
C GLY A 181 -5.05 -11.68 -11.86
N LEU A 182 -5.06 -11.59 -10.52
CA LEU A 182 -4.07 -10.83 -9.78
C LEU A 182 -2.69 -11.51 -9.88
N PRO A 183 -1.61 -10.72 -10.05
CA PRO A 183 -0.27 -11.27 -10.14
C PRO A 183 0.21 -11.77 -8.77
N ARG A 184 1.15 -12.73 -8.76
CA ARG A 184 1.63 -13.39 -7.54
C ARG A 184 2.09 -12.41 -6.44
N PRO A 185 2.87 -11.35 -6.73
CA PRO A 185 3.25 -10.37 -5.71
C PRO A 185 2.08 -9.72 -4.96
N ILE A 186 0.89 -9.61 -5.57
CA ILE A 186 -0.31 -9.09 -4.89
C ILE A 186 -1.03 -10.18 -4.10
N ILE A 187 -1.04 -11.40 -4.61
CA ILE A 187 -1.55 -12.57 -3.87
C ILE A 187 -0.76 -12.78 -2.59
N ASP A 188 0.56 -12.54 -2.61
CA ASP A 188 1.42 -12.67 -1.43
C ASP A 188 0.99 -11.73 -0.30
N PHE A 189 0.49 -10.52 -0.58
CA PHE A 189 -0.09 -9.65 0.46
C PHE A 189 -1.31 -10.25 1.12
N ILE A 190 -2.16 -10.95 0.36
CA ILE A 190 -3.33 -11.61 0.92
C ILE A 190 -2.89 -12.77 1.81
N GLU A 191 -1.95 -13.57 1.33
CA GLU A 191 -1.49 -14.78 2.01
C GLU A 191 -0.69 -14.48 3.30
N GLN A 192 0.12 -13.42 3.30
CA GLN A 192 1.15 -13.19 4.33
C GLN A 192 0.88 -12.02 5.27
N HIS A 193 -0.11 -11.15 5.03
CA HIS A 193 -0.30 -9.95 5.86
C HIS A 193 -0.58 -10.23 7.33
N HIS A 194 -1.06 -11.43 7.67
CA HIS A 194 -1.19 -11.88 9.06
C HIS A 194 -0.06 -12.80 9.52
N GLY A 195 0.80 -13.26 8.62
CA GLY A 195 1.86 -14.21 8.92
C GLY A 195 1.30 -15.45 9.64
N THR A 196 1.91 -15.81 10.75
CA THR A 196 1.49 -16.92 11.62
C THR A 196 0.87 -16.43 12.94
N ARG A 197 0.39 -15.18 12.97
CA ARG A 197 -0.12 -14.54 14.19
C ARG A 197 -1.29 -15.30 14.77
N LEU A 198 -1.46 -15.15 16.09
CA LEU A 198 -2.58 -15.68 16.83
C LEU A 198 -3.84 -14.83 16.61
N ILE A 199 -4.98 -15.49 16.38
CA ILE A 199 -6.32 -14.90 16.43
C ILE A 199 -6.72 -14.73 17.91
N GLY A 200 -6.05 -13.76 18.55
CA GLY A 200 -5.94 -13.66 20.01
C GLY A 200 -7.27 -13.58 20.76
N TYR A 201 -8.23 -12.77 20.28
CA TYR A 201 -9.53 -12.61 20.95
C TYR A 201 -10.26 -13.95 21.14
N PHE A 202 -10.38 -14.73 20.07
CA PHE A 202 -11.09 -16.02 20.12
C PHE A 202 -10.30 -17.10 20.84
N PHE A 203 -8.96 -17.08 20.78
CA PHE A 203 -8.12 -17.97 21.57
C PHE A 203 -8.29 -17.72 23.08
N HIS A 204 -8.21 -16.46 23.51
CA HIS A 204 -8.37 -16.12 24.93
C HIS A 204 -9.78 -16.46 25.43
N LYS A 205 -10.82 -16.15 24.65
CA LYS A 205 -12.20 -16.55 24.97
C LYS A 205 -12.34 -18.07 25.11
N ALA A 206 -11.77 -18.85 24.19
CA ALA A 206 -11.77 -20.30 24.27
C ALA A 206 -11.05 -20.84 25.52
N ARG A 207 -9.89 -20.26 25.85
CA ARG A 207 -9.11 -20.64 27.02
C ARG A 207 -9.84 -20.34 28.33
N GLU A 208 -10.50 -19.18 28.43
CA GLU A 208 -11.33 -18.83 29.58
C GLU A 208 -12.54 -19.77 29.74
N GLU A 209 -13.18 -20.13 28.63
CA GLU A 209 -14.28 -21.10 28.62
C GLU A 209 -13.82 -22.50 29.06
N ALA A 210 -12.68 -22.98 28.56
CA ALA A 210 -12.09 -24.26 28.98
C ALA A 210 -11.73 -24.25 30.47
N GLN A 211 -11.13 -23.16 30.96
CA GLN A 211 -10.78 -23.00 32.37
C GLN A 211 -12.03 -23.06 33.27
N LYS A 212 -13.14 -22.43 32.88
CA LYS A 212 -14.41 -22.48 33.62
C LYS A 212 -15.02 -23.88 33.66
N ARG A 213 -14.77 -24.71 32.65
CA ARG A 213 -15.24 -26.10 32.57
C ARG A 213 -14.27 -27.12 33.18
N GLY A 214 -13.07 -26.69 33.61
CA GLY A 214 -12.02 -27.61 34.08
C GLY A 214 -11.41 -28.45 32.96
N GLU A 215 -11.49 -27.98 31.72
CA GLU A 215 -10.95 -28.63 30.53
C GLU A 215 -9.50 -28.16 30.25
N PRO A 216 -8.70 -28.94 29.52
CA PRO A 216 -7.38 -28.49 29.07
C PRO A 216 -7.50 -27.25 28.16
N PRO A 217 -6.47 -26.38 28.14
CA PRO A 217 -6.46 -25.22 27.27
C PRO A 217 -6.55 -25.65 25.78
N PRO A 218 -7.20 -24.83 24.93
CA PRO A 218 -7.27 -25.11 23.50
C PRO A 218 -5.88 -25.10 22.87
N ASP A 219 -5.70 -25.89 21.80
CA ASP A 219 -4.47 -25.87 21.01
C ASP A 219 -4.34 -24.53 20.29
N GLU A 220 -3.22 -23.84 20.52
CA GLU A 220 -2.92 -22.54 19.92
C GLU A 220 -2.81 -22.62 18.40
N ALA A 221 -2.37 -23.76 17.85
CA ALA A 221 -2.26 -23.96 16.41
C ALA A 221 -3.60 -23.83 15.68
N GLU A 222 -4.71 -24.18 16.34
CA GLU A 222 -6.05 -24.03 15.78
C GLU A 222 -6.49 -22.57 15.61
N TYR A 223 -5.81 -21.65 16.29
CA TYR A 223 -6.10 -20.21 16.31
C TYR A 223 -5.04 -19.37 15.62
N ARG A 224 -4.02 -19.98 15.01
CA ARG A 224 -3.02 -19.25 14.22
C ARG A 224 -3.37 -19.20 12.74
N TYR A 225 -2.92 -18.13 12.09
CA TYR A 225 -2.93 -18.05 10.63
C TYR A 225 -1.91 -19.03 10.03
N PRO A 226 -2.18 -19.56 8.82
CA PRO A 226 -1.31 -20.58 8.22
C PRO A 226 0.04 -20.05 7.74
N GLY A 227 0.20 -18.72 7.63
CA GLY A 227 1.39 -18.11 7.07
C GLY A 227 1.48 -18.24 5.54
N PRO A 228 2.69 -18.05 4.97
CA PRO A 228 3.96 -17.85 5.68
C PRO A 228 4.10 -16.47 6.34
N LYS A 229 5.14 -16.27 7.15
CA LYS A 229 5.52 -14.93 7.64
C LYS A 229 5.85 -13.99 6.45
N PRO A 230 5.74 -12.66 6.61
CA PRO A 230 6.17 -11.70 5.61
C PRO A 230 7.55 -12.02 5.04
N GLN A 231 7.64 -12.16 3.71
CA GLN A 231 8.89 -12.44 3.00
C GLN A 231 9.57 -11.16 2.45
N SER A 232 8.96 -9.99 2.65
CA SER A 232 9.51 -8.72 2.17
C SER A 232 9.17 -7.55 3.10
N ARG A 233 9.93 -6.45 2.96
CA ARG A 233 9.70 -5.21 3.69
C ARG A 233 8.31 -4.64 3.42
N GLU A 234 7.80 -4.72 2.19
CA GLU A 234 6.45 -4.27 1.84
C GLU A 234 5.36 -5.10 2.52
N LEU A 235 5.54 -6.42 2.63
CA LEU A 235 4.61 -7.31 3.32
C LEU A 235 4.60 -7.03 4.83
N ALA A 236 5.78 -6.79 5.42
CA ALA A 236 5.90 -6.37 6.81
C ALA A 236 5.21 -5.02 7.06
N LEU A 237 5.35 -4.05 6.13
CA LEU A 237 4.63 -2.77 6.22
C LEU A 237 3.12 -2.96 6.25
N VAL A 238 2.56 -3.83 5.40
CA VAL A 238 1.11 -4.10 5.38
C VAL A 238 0.66 -4.83 6.63
N MET A 239 1.44 -5.78 7.15
CA MET A 239 1.13 -6.43 8.43
C MET A 239 1.06 -5.43 9.59
N ILE A 240 2.06 -4.55 9.70
CA ILE A 240 2.10 -3.52 10.76
C ILE A 240 0.97 -2.51 10.53
N GLY A 241 0.80 -2.06 9.29
CA GLY A 241 -0.21 -1.08 8.91
C GLY A 241 -1.64 -1.56 9.17
N ASP A 242 -1.95 -2.81 8.83
CA ASP A 242 -3.25 -3.45 9.10
C ASP A 242 -3.58 -3.41 10.59
N MET A 243 -2.65 -3.86 11.44
CA MET A 243 -2.81 -3.84 12.89
C MET A 243 -3.00 -2.41 13.42
N VAL A 244 -2.16 -1.48 12.99
CA VAL A 244 -2.19 -0.08 13.42
C VAL A 244 -3.51 0.59 13.04
N VAL A 245 -3.98 0.43 11.80
CA VAL A 245 -5.25 1.02 11.33
C VAL A 245 -6.43 0.41 12.07
N ALA A 246 -6.42 -0.90 12.33
CA ALA A 246 -7.47 -1.55 13.09
C ALA A 246 -7.55 -1.02 14.54
N THR A 247 -6.40 -0.83 15.20
CA THR A 247 -6.35 -0.32 16.58
C THR A 247 -6.64 1.18 16.67
N ALA A 248 -6.16 1.98 15.73
CA ALA A 248 -6.30 3.45 15.75
C ALA A 248 -7.76 3.92 15.73
N ARG A 249 -8.70 3.11 15.21
CA ARG A 249 -10.15 3.41 15.22
C ARG A 249 -10.74 3.58 16.61
N SER A 250 -10.08 3.04 17.64
CA SER A 250 -10.52 3.12 19.04
C SER A 250 -9.86 4.26 19.83
N VAL A 251 -9.00 5.05 19.20
CA VAL A 251 -8.31 6.15 19.86
C VAL A 251 -9.18 7.40 19.84
N ASP A 252 -9.70 7.77 21.00
CA ASP A 252 -10.33 9.06 21.22
C ASP A 252 -9.26 10.17 21.21
N GLU A 253 -9.52 11.25 20.47
CA GLU A 253 -8.63 12.42 20.33
C GLU A 253 -7.18 12.05 19.93
N PRO A 254 -6.95 11.83 18.62
CA PRO A 254 -5.63 11.48 18.12
C PRO A 254 -4.63 12.62 18.31
N SER A 255 -3.49 12.31 18.90
CA SER A 255 -2.32 13.20 18.99
C SER A 255 -1.05 12.43 18.66
N LEU A 256 -0.02 13.14 18.17
CA LEU A 256 1.23 12.50 17.75
C LEU A 256 1.85 11.60 18.84
N PRO A 257 1.91 11.98 20.13
CA PRO A 257 2.43 11.10 21.17
C PRO A 257 1.57 9.86 21.42
N ARG A 258 0.23 9.98 21.33
CA ARG A 258 -0.68 8.84 21.49
C ARG A 258 -0.54 7.85 20.33
N LEU A 259 -0.53 8.37 19.11
CA LEU A 259 -0.38 7.57 17.89
C LEU A 259 1.01 6.90 17.82
N SER A 260 2.07 7.62 18.17
CA SER A 260 3.43 7.03 18.20
C SER A 260 3.50 5.85 19.18
N ARG A 261 2.94 5.97 20.38
CA ARG A 261 2.86 4.85 21.34
C ARG A 261 2.05 3.67 20.81
N LEU A 262 0.94 3.93 20.13
CA LEU A 262 0.12 2.89 19.52
C LEU A 262 0.91 2.14 18.45
N VAL A 263 1.59 2.86 17.56
CA VAL A 263 2.40 2.25 16.49
C VAL A 263 3.58 1.48 17.08
N ALA A 264 4.31 2.07 18.03
CA ALA A 264 5.42 1.40 18.72
C ALA A 264 4.97 0.10 19.38
N HIS A 265 3.79 0.09 20.02
CA HIS A 265 3.23 -1.12 20.62
C HIS A 265 2.90 -2.18 19.56
N ALA A 266 2.26 -1.80 18.45
CA ALA A 266 1.96 -2.74 17.36
C ALA A 266 3.23 -3.36 16.77
N ILE A 267 4.26 -2.54 16.51
CA ILE A 267 5.58 -3.00 16.04
C ILE A 267 6.20 -3.96 17.05
N GLN A 268 6.19 -3.61 18.34
CA GLN A 268 6.75 -4.45 19.39
C GLN A 268 6.03 -5.81 19.48
N GLN A 269 4.70 -5.82 19.41
CA GLN A 269 3.91 -7.05 19.45
C GLN A 269 4.24 -7.97 18.27
N ILE A 270 4.31 -7.41 17.06
CA ILE A 270 4.65 -8.15 15.83
C ILE A 270 6.09 -8.68 15.89
N ALA A 271 7.05 -7.86 16.32
CA ALA A 271 8.45 -8.25 16.42
C ALA A 271 8.68 -9.31 17.50
N THR A 272 8.00 -9.20 18.65
CA THR A 272 8.15 -10.17 19.76
C THR A 272 7.52 -11.52 19.43
N ASP A 273 6.47 -11.56 18.59
CA ASP A 273 5.89 -12.80 18.04
C ASP A 273 6.74 -13.39 16.88
N GLY A 274 7.92 -12.82 16.60
CA GLY A 274 8.85 -13.31 15.58
C GLY A 274 8.32 -13.17 14.14
N GLN A 275 7.30 -12.36 13.89
CA GLN A 275 6.67 -12.28 12.56
C GLN A 275 7.57 -11.64 11.51
N LEU A 276 8.61 -10.91 11.92
CA LEU A 276 9.52 -10.20 11.03
C LEU A 276 10.80 -10.97 10.70
N ASP A 277 10.97 -12.19 11.25
CA ASP A 277 12.21 -12.97 11.16
C ASP A 277 12.58 -13.40 9.73
N GLU A 278 11.61 -13.40 8.81
CA GLU A 278 11.76 -13.90 7.44
C GLU A 278 11.76 -12.77 6.39
N CYS A 279 11.97 -11.51 6.82
CA CYS A 279 12.13 -10.39 5.91
C CYS A 279 13.28 -9.46 6.34
N ASP A 280 13.86 -8.77 5.36
CA ASP A 280 15.00 -7.86 5.56
C ASP A 280 14.59 -6.49 6.12
N ILE A 281 13.71 -6.45 7.13
CA ILE A 281 13.31 -5.22 7.82
C ILE A 281 14.25 -4.94 8.99
N THR A 282 14.84 -3.75 9.03
CA THR A 282 15.82 -3.40 10.06
C THR A 282 15.18 -2.63 11.22
N LEU A 283 15.84 -2.60 12.38
CA LEU A 283 15.41 -1.73 13.49
C LEU A 283 15.38 -0.24 13.11
N ARG A 284 16.24 0.17 12.18
CA ARG A 284 16.22 1.53 11.61
C ARG A 284 14.95 1.78 10.82
N ASP A 285 14.51 0.80 10.03
CA ASP A 285 13.26 0.86 9.27
C ASP A 285 12.07 0.94 10.23
N LEU A 286 12.02 0.10 11.27
CA LEU A 286 10.95 0.13 12.27
C LEU A 286 10.80 1.50 12.94
N ALA A 287 11.91 2.14 13.30
CA ALA A 287 11.87 3.48 13.87
C ALA A 287 11.36 4.55 12.87
N ALA A 288 11.67 4.40 11.58
CA ALA A 288 11.12 5.27 10.53
C ALA A 288 9.63 5.03 10.31
N ILE A 289 9.22 3.76 10.27
CA ILE A 289 7.81 3.34 10.14
C ILE A 289 6.97 3.91 11.29
N GLU A 290 7.45 3.86 12.53
CA GLU A 290 6.76 4.42 13.68
C GLU A 290 6.42 5.90 13.48
N ARG A 291 7.42 6.71 13.12
CA ARG A 291 7.25 8.15 12.89
C ARG A 291 6.33 8.43 11.70
N SER A 292 6.56 7.74 10.58
CA SER A 292 5.78 7.92 9.35
C SER A 292 4.30 7.57 9.56
N PHE A 293 4.04 6.46 10.26
CA PHE A 293 2.69 6.00 10.53
C PHE A 293 1.96 6.95 11.48
N ALA A 294 2.61 7.37 12.58
CA ALA A 294 2.01 8.28 13.54
C ALA A 294 1.66 9.64 12.89
N SER A 295 2.55 10.18 12.05
CA SER A 295 2.29 11.42 11.31
C SER A 295 1.13 11.26 10.32
N THR A 296 1.16 10.20 9.51
CA THR A 296 0.12 9.97 8.48
C THR A 296 -1.25 9.73 9.09
N LEU A 297 -1.34 9.00 10.21
CA LEU A 297 -2.60 8.81 10.95
C LEU A 297 -3.15 10.11 11.51
N LEU A 298 -2.27 10.99 12.03
CA LEU A 298 -2.67 12.30 12.52
C LEU A 298 -3.28 13.12 11.38
N ASP A 299 -2.62 13.16 10.22
CA ASP A 299 -3.14 13.87 9.05
C ASP A 299 -4.51 13.31 8.58
N LEU A 300 -4.65 11.98 8.55
CA LEU A 300 -5.89 11.31 8.13
C LEU A 300 -7.05 11.49 9.12
N SER A 301 -6.75 11.67 10.41
CA SER A 301 -7.76 11.93 11.44
C SER A 301 -8.39 13.32 11.35
N GLY A 302 -7.79 14.24 10.58
CA GLY A 302 -8.25 15.63 10.48
C GLY A 302 -8.05 16.44 11.77
N ALA A 303 -7.22 15.96 12.70
CA ALA A 303 -6.85 16.70 13.90
C ALA A 303 -6.16 18.02 13.50
N ARG A 304 -6.83 19.14 13.76
CA ARG A 304 -6.28 20.48 13.48
C ARG A 304 -5.09 20.70 14.43
N PRO A 305 -3.95 21.24 13.97
CA PRO A 305 -2.90 21.65 14.90
C PRO A 305 -3.51 22.62 15.92
N GLU A 306 -3.29 22.37 17.21
CA GLU A 306 -3.66 23.33 18.25
C GLU A 306 -3.02 24.68 17.86
N PRO A 307 -3.82 25.76 17.74
CA PRO A 307 -3.25 27.07 17.55
C PRO A 307 -2.29 27.35 18.71
N PRO A 308 -1.12 27.97 18.45
CA PRO A 308 -0.17 28.26 19.51
C PRO A 308 -0.89 28.98 20.65
N SER A 309 -0.71 28.50 21.88
CA SER A 309 -1.29 29.10 23.09
C SER A 309 -1.09 30.61 23.06
N GLU A 310 -2.17 31.37 23.24
CA GLU A 310 -2.23 32.83 23.18
C GLU A 310 -1.41 33.50 24.29
N ASP A 311 -0.08 33.41 24.20
CA ASP A 311 0.85 34.21 25.00
C ASP A 311 1.74 35.08 24.09
N ARG A 312 1.25 35.36 22.88
CA ARG A 312 1.83 36.37 22.01
C ARG A 312 1.00 37.64 22.14
N LEU A 313 1.62 38.65 22.75
CA LEU A 313 1.16 40.03 22.86
C LEU A 313 0.33 40.44 21.63
N PRO A 314 -0.87 41.01 21.81
CA PRO A 314 -1.73 41.37 20.69
C PRO A 314 -0.95 42.29 19.74
N LEU A 315 -0.87 41.89 18.47
CA LEU A 315 -0.28 42.71 17.43
C LEU A 315 -0.99 44.06 17.43
N ARG A 316 -0.24 45.12 17.79
CA ARG A 316 -0.71 46.49 17.78
C ARG A 316 -0.99 46.88 16.32
N VAL A 317 -2.25 46.76 15.90
CA VAL A 317 -2.71 47.26 14.61
C VAL A 317 -2.52 48.77 14.64
N LEU A 318 -1.58 49.28 13.85
CA LEU A 318 -1.42 50.71 13.65
C LEU A 318 -2.65 51.22 12.89
N THR A 319 -3.54 51.92 13.59
CA THR A 319 -4.65 52.64 12.97
C THR A 319 -4.07 53.76 12.09
N PRO A 320 -4.54 53.96 10.85
CA PRO A 320 -4.09 55.07 10.01
C PRO A 320 -4.48 56.41 10.64
N GLU A 321 -3.58 57.40 10.59
CA GLU A 321 -3.86 58.76 11.06
C GLU A 321 -5.05 59.38 10.29
N PRO A 322 -5.91 60.18 10.96
CA PRO A 322 -7.01 60.85 10.30
C PRO A 322 -6.47 61.92 9.34
N GLN A 323 -6.88 61.85 8.06
CA GLN A 323 -6.58 62.90 7.09
C GLN A 323 -7.19 64.23 7.55
N ALA A 324 -6.32 65.24 7.72
CA ALA A 324 -6.71 66.60 8.06
C ALA A 324 -7.69 67.16 7.01
N LYS A 325 -8.87 67.57 7.46
CA LYS A 325 -9.82 68.32 6.64
C LYS A 325 -9.20 69.68 6.30
N LEU A 326 -8.90 69.89 5.02
CA LEU A 326 -8.64 71.21 4.46
C LEU A 326 -9.94 72.03 4.52
N ALA A 327 -9.98 73.04 5.40
CA ALA A 327 -11.02 74.03 5.44
C ALA A 327 -10.85 75.00 4.26
N GLY A 328 -11.91 75.19 3.47
CA GLY A 328 -11.94 76.11 2.34
C GLY A 328 -13.31 76.77 2.20
N LYS A 329 -13.35 78.02 2.68
CA LYS A 329 -14.38 79.08 2.55
C LYS A 329 -15.64 78.98 3.42
#